data_AF-A0A4R9WDG1-F1
#
_entry.id   AF-A0A4R9WDG1-F1
#
_cell.length_a   1.000
_cell.length_b   1.000
_cell.length_c   1.000
_cell.angle_alpha   90.00
_cell.angle_beta   90.00
_cell.angle_gamma   90.00
#
_symmetry.space_group_name_H-M   'P 1'
#
loop_
_entity.id
_entity.type
_entity.pdbx_description
1 polymer ?
#
loop_
_entity_poly.entity_id
_entity_poly.type
_entity_poly.pdbx_seq_one_letter_code
_entity_poly.pdbx_strand_id
1 'polypeptide(L)'
;MSVIVTVTLVACNLGLIFLLMTVPLGLRTVTVSRVIKADRDRLWQALWPFGSDAGWSGEILSAEPLDQEGTALIRLSWDGRDGRPIERKARFEDVSEGSRFSMTVIEDTALDPSFWANYRETAELVPEGDATRVTLTQTDRYRGVAFLVFRFFAMRREIRKLDVWAATGTYRKGGWFEHPLSQIGFAVLSALILWPFFGLNIGGLALAAILTSVVALHELGHMAAFRLTGHRRARMIFIPLLGGIAIGGRPYDSRFEVAFVALMGAGFSAFLVPVLIAASGLAGSEGHRLAAALLATLAGCASLFNIANLVPVWKFDGGQVLRQICPGPAALALASFLLLSALLALGWRAGFSPSFLLIAGAVFSILSLITMGSGVKPRHELKPIKTFDRLAMAGALLAVFAIHGYGMLWASAQLM
;
A
#
# COMPACT_ATOMS: atom_id res chain seq x y z
N MET A 1 25.60 -9.38 18.82
CA MET A 1 26.13 -8.58 17.68
C MET A 1 26.90 -7.40 18.23
N SER A 2 28.00 -6.99 17.59
CA SER A 2 28.71 -5.75 17.96
C SER A 2 27.82 -4.52 17.76
N VAL A 3 27.99 -3.50 18.61
CA VAL A 3 27.32 -2.19 18.47
C VAL A 3 27.58 -1.61 17.08
N ILE A 4 28.81 -1.75 16.57
CA ILE A 4 29.19 -1.28 15.24
C ILE A 4 28.36 -1.97 14.15
N VAL A 5 28.21 -3.30 14.22
CA VAL A 5 27.41 -4.06 13.25
C VAL A 5 25.95 -3.63 13.27
N THR A 6 25.39 -3.40 14.47
CA THR A 6 24.01 -2.98 14.64
C THR A 6 23.77 -1.58 14.07
N VAL A 7 24.67 -0.63 14.39
CA VAL A 7 24.60 0.75 13.87
C VAL A 7 24.77 0.76 12.36
N THR A 8 25.73 0.02 11.81
CA THR A 8 25.93 -0.08 10.36
C THR A 8 24.70 -0.66 9.67
N LEU A 9 24.11 -1.74 10.19
CA LEU A 9 22.90 -2.32 9.62
C LEU A 9 21.72 -1.35 9.66
N VAL A 10 21.50 -0.65 10.77
CA VAL A 10 20.44 0.36 10.88
C VAL A 10 20.67 1.50 9.90
N ALA A 11 21.89 2.03 9.82
CA ALA A 11 22.24 3.11 8.89
C ALA A 11 22.06 2.69 7.43
N CYS A 12 22.51 1.49 7.04
CA CYS A 12 22.32 0.96 5.70
C CYS A 12 20.83 0.80 5.36
N ASN A 13 20.02 0.27 6.28
CA ASN A 13 18.58 0.11 6.05
C ASN A 13 17.86 1.46 5.91
N LEU A 14 18.15 2.43 6.79
CA LEU A 14 17.58 3.77 6.68
C LEU A 14 18.02 4.48 5.38
N GLY A 15 19.29 4.34 5.00
CA GLY A 15 19.82 4.84 3.73
C GLY A 15 19.12 4.22 2.51
N LEU A 16 18.85 2.90 2.55
CA LEU A 16 18.12 2.20 1.51
C LEU A 16 16.66 2.69 1.42
N ILE A 17 15.97 2.84 2.55
CA ILE A 17 14.60 3.39 2.58
C ILE A 17 14.58 4.81 2.00
N PHE A 18 15.56 5.65 2.36
CA PHE A 18 15.70 6.99 1.81
C PHE A 18 15.89 6.97 0.28
N LEU A 19 16.79 6.12 -0.22
CA LEU A 19 17.04 5.93 -1.65
C LEU A 19 15.77 5.47 -2.39
N LEU A 20 15.06 4.50 -1.83
CA LEU A 20 13.89 3.92 -2.47
C LEU A 20 12.69 4.86 -2.46
N MET A 21 12.48 5.62 -1.38
CA MET A 21 11.22 6.34 -1.15
C MET A 21 11.30 7.86 -1.28
N THR A 22 12.45 8.48 -1.01
CA THR A 22 12.49 9.94 -0.77
C THR A 22 13.55 10.69 -1.57
N VAL A 23 14.59 10.01 -2.08
CA VAL A 23 15.68 10.67 -2.81
C VAL A 23 15.12 11.51 -3.99
N PRO A 24 15.48 12.79 -4.11
CA PRO A 24 14.94 13.65 -5.17
C PRO A 24 15.63 13.33 -6.50
N LEU A 25 15.03 12.44 -7.30
CA LEU A 25 15.57 12.07 -8.61
C LEU A 25 15.38 13.15 -9.67
N GLY A 26 14.46 14.09 -9.43
CA GLY A 26 14.15 15.20 -10.33
C GLY A 26 13.31 14.76 -11.51
N LEU A 27 13.38 15.52 -12.61
CA LEU A 27 12.73 15.17 -13.88
C LEU A 27 13.42 13.97 -14.50
N ARG A 28 12.66 12.92 -14.80
CA ARG A 28 13.14 11.72 -15.52
C ARG A 28 12.15 11.33 -16.58
N THR A 29 12.67 10.76 -17.66
CA THR A 29 11.90 10.24 -18.77
C THR A 29 12.10 8.74 -18.84
N VAL A 30 10.98 8.01 -18.89
CA VAL A 30 10.94 6.56 -19.07
C VAL A 30 10.39 6.28 -20.46
N THR A 31 11.14 5.52 -21.24
CA THR A 31 10.75 5.13 -22.60
C THR A 31 10.73 3.60 -22.70
N VAL A 32 9.64 3.07 -23.25
CA VAL A 32 9.52 1.65 -23.61
C VAL A 32 9.12 1.55 -25.08
N SER A 33 9.73 0.62 -25.81
CA SER A 33 9.43 0.39 -27.22
C SER A 33 9.24 -1.08 -27.50
N ARG A 34 8.35 -1.41 -28.43
CA ARG A 34 8.10 -2.78 -28.88
C ARG A 34 7.56 -2.82 -30.29
N VAL A 35 8.01 -3.80 -31.07
CA VAL A 35 7.42 -4.13 -32.36
C VAL A 35 6.20 -5.02 -32.14
N ILE A 36 5.04 -4.59 -32.62
CA ILE A 36 3.77 -5.31 -32.51
C ILE A 36 3.32 -5.70 -33.91
N LYS A 37 2.96 -6.98 -34.09
CA LYS A 37 2.47 -7.50 -35.37
C LYS A 37 1.01 -7.10 -35.59
N ALA A 38 0.80 -5.82 -35.86
CA ALA A 38 -0.48 -5.24 -36.22
C ALA A 38 -0.25 -4.01 -37.10
N ASP A 39 -1.24 -3.73 -37.94
CA ASP A 39 -1.28 -2.54 -38.75
C ASP A 39 -1.25 -1.27 -37.88
N ARG A 40 -0.61 -0.22 -38.40
CA ARG A 40 -0.43 1.05 -37.69
C ARG A 40 -1.76 1.69 -37.35
N ASP A 41 -2.73 1.67 -38.27
CA ASP A 41 -4.01 2.33 -38.07
C ASP A 41 -4.79 1.63 -36.96
N ARG A 42 -4.73 0.30 -36.89
CA ARG A 42 -5.33 -0.46 -35.78
C ARG A 42 -4.76 -0.07 -34.42
N LEU A 43 -3.44 0.11 -34.32
CA LEU A 43 -2.79 0.53 -33.08
C LEU A 43 -3.09 1.99 -32.75
N TRP A 44 -3.21 2.85 -33.77
CA TRP A 44 -3.64 4.23 -33.60
C TRP A 44 -5.07 4.31 -33.05
N GLN A 45 -6.02 3.53 -33.59
CA GLN A 45 -7.40 3.49 -33.09
C GLN A 45 -7.50 3.06 -31.62
N ALA A 46 -6.51 2.33 -31.11
CA ALA A 46 -6.43 1.92 -29.71
C ALA A 46 -5.77 2.97 -28.81
N LEU A 47 -4.65 3.56 -29.24
CA LEU A 47 -3.87 4.48 -28.41
C LEU A 47 -4.39 5.92 -28.45
N TRP A 48 -4.95 6.33 -29.58
CA TRP A 48 -5.55 7.65 -29.71
C TRP A 48 -6.85 7.71 -28.89
N PRO A 49 -7.02 8.66 -27.95
CA PRO A 49 -8.18 8.66 -27.06
C PRO A 49 -9.53 8.81 -27.76
N PHE A 50 -9.56 9.36 -28.97
CA PHE A 50 -10.77 9.47 -29.80
C PHE A 50 -10.87 8.36 -30.86
N GLY A 51 -9.97 7.38 -30.83
CA GLY A 51 -10.02 6.21 -31.69
C GLY A 51 -11.18 5.29 -31.32
N SER A 52 -11.63 4.51 -32.30
CA SER A 52 -12.74 3.55 -32.14
C SER A 52 -12.48 2.47 -31.08
N ASP A 53 -11.21 2.19 -30.78
CA ASP A 53 -10.77 1.18 -29.81
C ASP A 53 -10.12 1.81 -28.56
N ALA A 54 -10.31 3.11 -28.28
CA ALA A 54 -9.68 3.81 -27.14
C ALA A 54 -9.91 3.13 -25.77
N GLY A 55 -10.99 2.33 -25.65
CA GLY A 55 -11.31 1.53 -24.48
C GLY A 55 -10.62 0.16 -24.39
N TRP A 56 -9.66 -0.16 -25.27
CA TRP A 56 -9.01 -1.48 -25.37
C TRP A 56 -8.39 -1.98 -24.06
N SER A 57 -7.89 -1.07 -23.23
CA SER A 57 -7.26 -1.38 -21.94
C SER A 57 -8.28 -1.52 -20.81
N GLY A 58 -9.55 -1.21 -21.07
CA GLY A 58 -10.60 -1.03 -20.08
C GLY A 58 -10.39 0.17 -19.15
N GLU A 59 -9.36 0.99 -19.38
CA GLU A 59 -9.02 2.13 -18.52
C GLU A 59 -9.76 3.40 -18.93
N ILE A 60 -9.91 3.66 -20.23
CA ILE A 60 -10.70 4.78 -20.76
C ILE A 60 -12.14 4.30 -20.96
N LEU A 61 -13.10 4.96 -20.32
CA LEU A 61 -14.53 4.72 -20.47
C LEU A 61 -15.14 5.56 -21.60
N SER A 62 -14.73 6.83 -21.68
CA SER A 62 -15.09 7.75 -22.76
C SER A 62 -14.07 8.87 -22.86
N ALA A 63 -13.96 9.47 -24.04
CA ALA A 63 -13.18 10.68 -24.26
C ALA A 63 -13.96 11.63 -25.18
N GLU A 64 -14.11 12.88 -24.76
CA GLU A 64 -14.88 13.89 -25.47
C GLU A 64 -13.99 15.12 -25.71
N PRO A 65 -13.89 15.65 -26.93
CA PRO A 65 -13.18 16.91 -27.17
C PRO A 65 -13.92 18.06 -26.49
N LEU A 66 -13.19 18.92 -25.79
CA LEU A 66 -13.76 20.08 -25.09
C LEU A 66 -13.69 21.36 -25.92
N ASP A 67 -12.67 21.47 -26.76
CA ASP A 67 -12.41 22.63 -27.61
C ASP A 67 -11.75 22.20 -28.92
N GLN A 68 -11.58 23.17 -29.83
CA GLN A 68 -10.82 22.97 -31.07
C GLN A 68 -9.30 23.09 -30.85
N GLU A 69 -8.85 23.38 -29.61
CA GLU A 69 -7.44 23.61 -29.26
C GLU A 69 -6.72 22.34 -28.78
N GLY A 70 -7.32 21.16 -29.00
CA GLY A 70 -6.74 19.88 -28.66
C GLY A 70 -6.94 19.47 -27.20
N THR A 71 -7.89 20.06 -26.47
CA THR A 71 -8.23 19.64 -25.12
C THR A 71 -9.34 18.58 -25.14
N ALA A 72 -9.23 17.58 -24.25
CA ALA A 72 -10.23 16.54 -24.08
C ALA A 72 -10.62 16.34 -22.61
N LEU A 73 -11.84 15.89 -22.39
CA LEU A 73 -12.30 15.30 -21.14
C LEU A 73 -12.28 13.78 -21.28
N ILE A 74 -11.46 13.11 -20.49
CA ILE A 74 -11.30 11.66 -20.48
C ILE A 74 -11.91 11.12 -19.19
N ARG A 75 -12.89 10.23 -19.31
CA ARG A 75 -13.45 9.47 -18.18
C ARG A 75 -12.71 8.17 -18.02
N LEU A 76 -12.18 7.94 -16.82
CA LEU A 76 -11.35 6.78 -16.50
C LEU A 76 -12.12 5.77 -15.65
N SER A 77 -11.78 4.49 -15.77
CA SER A 77 -12.43 3.38 -15.05
C SER A 77 -12.14 3.32 -13.54
N TRP A 78 -11.20 4.14 -13.07
CA TRP A 78 -10.85 4.29 -11.67
C TRP A 78 -11.87 5.17 -10.96
N ASP A 79 -12.26 4.76 -9.76
CA ASP A 79 -13.23 5.50 -8.96
C ASP A 79 -12.52 6.62 -8.20
N GLY A 80 -13.03 7.83 -8.34
CA GLY A 80 -12.74 8.96 -7.49
C GLY A 80 -13.30 8.76 -6.08
N ARG A 81 -12.99 9.72 -5.22
CA ARG A 81 -13.39 9.71 -3.81
C ARG A 81 -14.91 9.59 -3.59
N ASP A 82 -15.68 10.17 -4.49
CA ASP A 82 -17.15 10.13 -4.51
C ASP A 82 -17.73 8.82 -5.07
N GLY A 83 -16.86 7.87 -5.44
CA GLY A 83 -17.25 6.61 -6.07
C GLY A 83 -17.66 6.75 -7.54
N ARG A 84 -17.46 7.92 -8.15
CA ARG A 84 -17.69 8.15 -9.58
C ARG A 84 -16.39 7.97 -10.36
N PRO A 85 -16.45 7.63 -11.66
CA PRO A 85 -15.28 7.63 -12.53
C PRO A 85 -14.44 8.91 -12.42
N ILE A 86 -13.12 8.78 -12.38
CA ILE A 86 -12.21 9.94 -12.43
C ILE A 86 -12.37 10.62 -13.79
N GLU A 87 -12.58 11.93 -13.78
CA GLU A 87 -12.59 12.75 -14.98
C GLU A 87 -11.26 13.49 -15.06
N ARG A 88 -10.61 13.41 -16.21
CA ARG A 88 -9.31 14.02 -16.48
C ARG A 88 -9.42 14.95 -17.66
N LYS A 89 -9.04 16.20 -17.45
CA LYS A 89 -8.86 17.18 -18.52
C LYS A 89 -7.42 17.10 -19.01
N ALA A 90 -7.23 16.72 -20.26
CA ALA A 90 -5.92 16.56 -20.88
C ALA A 90 -5.79 17.45 -22.12
N ARG A 91 -4.58 17.91 -22.40
CA ARG A 91 -4.22 18.64 -23.61
C ARG A 91 -3.37 17.75 -24.50
N PHE A 92 -3.75 17.67 -25.77
CA PHE A 92 -3.02 16.97 -26.81
C PHE A 92 -2.25 17.96 -27.67
N GLU A 93 -0.97 17.71 -27.82
CA GLU A 93 -0.02 18.51 -28.60
C GLU A 93 0.72 17.59 -29.58
N ASP A 94 1.41 18.16 -30.57
CA ASP A 94 2.26 17.40 -31.50
C ASP A 94 1.56 16.25 -32.24
N VAL A 95 0.24 16.37 -32.44
CA VAL A 95 -0.60 15.33 -33.04
C VAL A 95 -0.30 15.23 -34.55
N SER A 96 0.20 14.06 -34.95
CA SER A 96 0.27 13.62 -36.34
C SER A 96 -0.56 12.36 -36.46
N GLU A 97 -1.70 12.48 -37.13
CA GLU A 97 -2.70 11.43 -37.21
C GLU A 97 -2.09 10.11 -37.74
N GLY A 98 -2.41 9.01 -37.07
CA GLY A 98 -1.86 7.69 -37.36
C GLY A 98 -0.42 7.46 -36.87
N SER A 99 0.29 8.48 -36.38
CA SER A 99 1.74 8.42 -36.15
C SER A 99 2.14 8.77 -34.73
N ARG A 100 1.83 9.98 -34.25
CA ARG A 100 2.29 10.44 -32.92
C ARG A 100 1.34 11.40 -32.25
N PHE A 101 1.38 11.44 -30.93
CA PHE A 101 0.79 12.51 -30.14
C PHE A 101 1.54 12.67 -28.81
N SER A 102 1.48 13.87 -28.25
CA SER A 102 1.87 14.16 -26.87
C SER A 102 0.65 14.55 -26.06
N MET A 103 0.60 14.13 -24.79
CA MET A 103 -0.46 14.42 -23.85
C MET A 103 0.13 15.03 -22.58
N THR A 104 -0.50 16.09 -22.09
CA THR A 104 -0.28 16.63 -20.74
C THR A 104 -1.60 16.61 -19.97
N VAL A 105 -1.53 16.49 -18.65
CA VAL A 105 -2.72 16.53 -17.78
C VAL A 105 -2.84 17.93 -17.21
N ILE A 106 -3.94 18.63 -17.55
CA ILE A 106 -4.23 19.95 -17.00
C ILE A 106 -4.73 19.80 -15.57
N GLU A 107 -5.71 18.91 -15.38
CA GLU A 107 -6.29 18.60 -14.08
C GLU A 107 -7.04 17.26 -14.13
N ASP A 108 -7.27 16.64 -12.98
CA ASP A 108 -8.25 15.57 -12.85
C ASP A 108 -9.05 15.71 -11.55
N THR A 109 -10.13 14.95 -11.39
CA THR A 109 -11.01 15.03 -10.22
C THR A 109 -10.43 14.40 -8.95
N ALA A 110 -9.28 13.70 -9.03
CA ALA A 110 -8.71 12.93 -7.94
C ALA A 110 -7.51 13.60 -7.26
N LEU A 111 -6.59 14.15 -8.05
CA LEU A 111 -5.30 14.65 -7.61
C LEU A 111 -5.20 16.17 -7.80
N ASP A 112 -4.40 16.81 -6.96
CA ASP A 112 -4.11 18.24 -7.09
C ASP A 112 -3.35 18.51 -8.41
N PRO A 113 -3.66 19.60 -9.15
CA PRO A 113 -2.97 19.93 -10.40
C PRO A 113 -1.45 19.99 -10.29
N SER A 114 -0.90 20.36 -9.12
CA SER A 114 0.56 20.36 -8.89
C SER A 114 1.20 18.97 -9.02
N PHE A 115 0.43 17.90 -8.85
CA PHE A 115 0.90 16.53 -9.09
C PHE A 115 1.23 16.31 -10.57
N TRP A 116 0.43 16.89 -11.47
CA TRP A 116 0.55 16.73 -12.91
C TRP A 116 1.47 17.75 -13.58
N ALA A 117 2.00 18.72 -12.83
CA ALA A 117 2.72 19.88 -13.37
C ALA A 117 3.93 19.54 -14.27
N ASN A 118 4.54 18.37 -14.09
CA ASN A 118 5.67 17.90 -14.90
C ASN A 118 5.34 16.66 -15.73
N TYR A 119 4.09 16.17 -15.66
CA TYR A 119 3.67 14.96 -16.33
C TYR A 119 3.48 15.23 -17.82
N ARG A 120 4.21 14.49 -18.64
CA ARG A 120 4.06 14.46 -20.09
C ARG A 120 4.15 13.03 -20.58
N GLU A 121 3.24 12.67 -21.46
CA GLU A 121 3.20 11.37 -22.11
C GLU A 121 3.27 11.55 -23.63
N THR A 122 3.97 10.65 -24.32
CA THR A 122 4.07 10.65 -25.78
C THR A 122 3.92 9.23 -26.28
N ALA A 123 3.11 9.05 -27.32
CA ALA A 123 3.02 7.80 -28.06
C ALA A 123 3.46 8.05 -29.51
N GLU A 124 4.27 7.13 -30.02
CA GLU A 124 4.80 7.16 -31.38
C GLU A 124 4.67 5.78 -32.03
N LEU A 125 4.20 5.76 -33.27
CA LEU A 125 3.93 4.59 -34.09
C LEU A 125 4.70 4.71 -35.40
N VAL A 126 5.70 3.84 -35.58
CA VAL A 126 6.53 3.81 -36.78
C VAL A 126 6.29 2.49 -37.52
N PRO A 127 5.85 2.50 -38.79
CA PRO A 127 5.74 1.29 -39.59
C PRO A 127 7.09 0.55 -39.72
N GLU A 128 7.07 -0.76 -39.56
CA GLU A 128 8.21 -1.66 -39.77
C GLU A 128 7.75 -2.91 -40.55
N GLY A 129 7.62 -2.76 -41.87
CA GLY A 129 7.08 -3.81 -42.74
C GLY A 129 5.62 -4.12 -42.38
N ASP A 130 5.31 -5.39 -42.11
CA ASP A 130 3.97 -5.86 -41.70
C ASP A 130 3.68 -5.66 -40.19
N ALA A 131 4.55 -4.94 -39.49
CA ALA A 131 4.45 -4.66 -38.07
C ALA A 131 4.61 -3.16 -37.81
N THR A 132 4.32 -2.75 -36.58
CA THR A 132 4.47 -1.36 -36.16
C THR A 132 5.30 -1.31 -34.88
N ARG A 133 6.33 -0.47 -34.86
CA ARG A 133 7.05 -0.13 -33.64
C ARG A 133 6.24 0.90 -32.86
N VAL A 134 5.81 0.51 -31.68
CA VAL A 134 5.15 1.39 -30.71
C VAL A 134 6.19 1.84 -29.69
N THR A 135 6.31 3.15 -29.49
CA THR A 135 7.15 3.74 -28.47
C THR A 135 6.28 4.59 -27.55
N LEU A 136 6.28 4.26 -26.26
CA LEU A 136 5.60 5.03 -25.22
C LEU A 136 6.66 5.69 -24.34
N THR A 137 6.50 6.99 -24.13
CA THR A 137 7.40 7.80 -23.31
C THR A 137 6.61 8.55 -22.25
N GLN A 138 7.03 8.46 -20.99
CA GLN A 138 6.45 9.23 -19.88
C GLN A 138 7.56 10.00 -19.15
N THR A 139 7.37 11.31 -19.03
CA THR A 139 8.24 12.22 -18.29
C THR A 139 7.50 12.74 -17.08
N ASP A 140 8.14 12.71 -15.91
CA ASP A 140 7.59 13.25 -14.68
C ASP A 140 8.71 13.56 -13.67
N ARG A 141 8.36 14.19 -12.55
CA ARG A 141 9.26 14.42 -11.42
C ARG A 141 9.18 13.26 -10.42
N TYR A 142 10.28 12.56 -10.25
CA TYR A 142 10.36 11.38 -9.36
C TYR A 142 11.02 11.71 -8.03
N ARG A 143 10.44 11.16 -6.96
CA ARG A 143 11.04 11.08 -5.62
C ARG A 143 11.08 9.61 -5.22
N GLY A 144 12.26 9.10 -4.92
CA GLY A 144 12.49 7.68 -4.66
C GLY A 144 12.72 6.85 -5.93
N VAL A 145 13.68 5.94 -5.87
CA VAL A 145 13.95 4.96 -6.94
C VAL A 145 12.78 4.01 -7.15
N ALA A 146 12.04 3.67 -6.09
CA ALA A 146 10.93 2.72 -6.18
C ALA A 146 9.82 3.17 -7.14
N PHE A 147 9.45 4.46 -7.12
CA PHE A 147 8.41 4.97 -8.01
C PHE A 147 8.85 5.00 -9.49
N LEU A 148 10.12 5.30 -9.74
CA LEU A 148 10.70 5.24 -11.09
C LEU A 148 10.74 3.81 -11.63
N VAL A 149 11.17 2.85 -10.80
CA VAL A 149 11.17 1.43 -11.15
C VAL A 149 9.75 0.92 -11.39
N PHE A 150 8.81 1.28 -10.51
CA PHE A 150 7.39 0.98 -10.68
C PHE A 150 6.86 1.49 -12.02
N ARG A 151 7.15 2.75 -12.37
CA ARG A 151 6.75 3.36 -13.64
C ARG A 151 7.27 2.58 -14.84
N PHE A 152 8.56 2.22 -14.83
CA PHE A 152 9.15 1.41 -15.89
C PHE A 152 8.42 0.07 -16.09
N PHE A 153 8.15 -0.65 -15.00
CA PHE A 153 7.41 -1.91 -15.10
C PHE A 153 5.94 -1.73 -15.47
N ALA A 154 5.30 -0.64 -15.04
CA ALA A 154 3.93 -0.30 -15.41
C ALA A 154 3.81 -0.09 -16.93
N MET A 155 4.66 0.74 -17.53
CA MET A 155 4.69 1.00 -18.97
C MET A 155 5.04 -0.28 -19.77
N ARG A 156 5.99 -1.08 -19.28
CA ARG A 156 6.33 -2.36 -19.91
C ARG A 156 5.15 -3.34 -19.90
N ARG A 157 4.34 -3.33 -18.84
CA ARG A 157 3.12 -4.14 -18.76
C ARG A 157 2.05 -3.62 -19.71
N GLU A 158 1.91 -2.30 -19.83
CA GLU A 158 0.95 -1.66 -20.74
C GLU A 158 1.22 -1.99 -22.21
N ILE A 159 2.45 -1.78 -22.71
CA ILE A 159 2.80 -2.11 -24.09
C ILE A 159 2.69 -3.61 -24.39
N ARG A 160 2.86 -4.45 -23.36
CA ARG A 160 2.68 -5.91 -23.45
C ARG A 160 1.21 -6.31 -23.47
N LYS A 161 0.34 -5.57 -22.80
CA LYS A 161 -1.12 -5.73 -22.93
C LYS A 161 -1.58 -5.32 -24.33
N LEU A 162 -1.05 -4.21 -24.86
CA LEU A 162 -1.37 -3.73 -26.20
C LEU A 162 -1.03 -4.80 -27.26
N ASP A 163 0.15 -5.40 -27.15
CA ASP A 163 0.59 -6.51 -28.03
C ASP A 163 -0.38 -7.70 -28.00
N VAL A 164 -0.79 -8.14 -26.80
CA VAL A 164 -1.75 -9.25 -26.65
C VAL A 164 -3.14 -8.86 -27.16
N TRP A 165 -3.59 -7.64 -26.90
CA TRP A 165 -4.87 -7.14 -27.41
C TRP A 165 -4.85 -7.05 -28.95
N ALA A 166 -3.77 -6.54 -29.53
CA ALA A 166 -3.60 -6.48 -30.98
C ALA A 166 -3.63 -7.88 -31.62
N ALA A 167 -3.05 -8.89 -30.96
CA ALA A 167 -3.10 -10.27 -31.44
C ALA A 167 -4.48 -10.94 -31.28
N THR A 168 -5.19 -10.67 -30.18
CA THR A 168 -6.38 -11.46 -29.79
C THR A 168 -7.72 -10.72 -29.92
N GLY A 169 -7.70 -9.39 -30.03
CA GLY A 169 -8.88 -8.53 -29.94
C GLY A 169 -9.52 -8.48 -28.55
N THR A 170 -8.97 -9.19 -27.55
CA THR A 170 -9.59 -9.33 -26.24
C THR A 170 -8.76 -8.68 -25.14
N TYR A 171 -9.44 -7.95 -24.26
CA TYR A 171 -8.88 -7.47 -23.01
C TYR A 171 -9.15 -8.48 -21.89
N ARG A 172 -8.11 -8.86 -21.14
CA ARG A 172 -8.24 -9.62 -19.89
C ARG A 172 -7.98 -8.70 -18.70
N LYS A 173 -9.02 -8.47 -17.90
CA LYS A 173 -8.94 -7.73 -16.64
C LYS A 173 -8.33 -8.62 -15.56
N GLY A 174 -7.36 -8.10 -14.81
CA GLY A 174 -6.70 -8.79 -13.70
C GLY A 174 -5.45 -9.56 -14.12
N GLY A 175 -4.50 -9.68 -13.19
CA GLY A 175 -3.25 -10.42 -13.37
C GLY A 175 -3.22 -11.69 -12.53
N TRP A 176 -2.43 -12.69 -12.94
CA TRP A 176 -2.18 -13.91 -12.17
C TRP A 176 -1.78 -13.62 -10.71
N PHE A 177 -1.11 -12.50 -10.46
CA PHE A 177 -0.73 -12.04 -9.13
C PHE A 177 -1.91 -11.80 -8.18
N GLU A 178 -3.06 -11.34 -8.66
CA GLU A 178 -4.21 -11.00 -7.80
C GLU A 178 -5.18 -12.17 -7.58
N HIS A 179 -4.94 -13.32 -8.23
CA HIS A 179 -5.82 -14.47 -8.15
C HIS A 179 -5.75 -15.14 -6.76
N PRO A 180 -6.88 -15.56 -6.13
CA PRO A 180 -6.89 -16.14 -4.78
C PRO A 180 -5.92 -17.33 -4.60
N LEU A 181 -5.80 -18.20 -5.59
CA LEU A 181 -4.85 -19.31 -5.54
C LEU A 181 -3.38 -18.84 -5.51
N SER A 182 -3.05 -17.81 -6.29
CA SER A 182 -1.71 -17.22 -6.30
C SER A 182 -1.41 -16.53 -4.96
N GLN A 183 -2.42 -15.91 -4.36
CA GLN A 183 -2.33 -15.30 -3.03
C GLN A 183 -2.03 -16.33 -1.94
N ILE A 184 -2.70 -17.48 -1.97
CA ILE A 184 -2.39 -18.62 -1.10
C ILE A 184 -0.96 -19.12 -1.35
N GLY A 185 -0.58 -19.27 -2.63
CA GLY A 185 0.78 -19.66 -3.01
C GLY A 185 1.85 -18.70 -2.48
N PHE A 186 1.61 -17.39 -2.55
CA PHE A 186 2.52 -16.37 -2.01
C PHE A 186 2.57 -16.39 -0.48
N ALA A 187 1.46 -16.65 0.21
CA ALA A 187 1.46 -16.81 1.67
C ALA A 187 2.29 -18.03 2.09
N VAL A 188 2.09 -19.19 1.42
CA VAL A 188 2.89 -20.40 1.69
C VAL A 188 4.38 -20.15 1.41
N LEU A 189 4.70 -19.54 0.26
CA LEU A 189 6.08 -19.19 -0.07
C LEU A 189 6.70 -18.26 1.00
N SER A 190 5.93 -17.33 1.54
CA SER A 190 6.41 -16.41 2.58
C SER A 190 6.72 -17.12 3.89
N ALA A 191 5.85 -18.04 4.32
CA ALA A 191 6.13 -18.88 5.48
C ALA A 191 7.39 -19.74 5.28
N LEU A 192 7.58 -20.31 4.08
CA LEU A 192 8.77 -21.09 3.76
C LEU A 192 10.06 -20.25 3.73
N ILE A 193 9.99 -19.00 3.27
CA ILE A 193 11.14 -18.10 3.30
C ILE A 193 11.46 -17.65 4.74
N LEU A 194 10.46 -17.50 5.61
CA LEU A 194 10.65 -17.15 7.03
C LEU A 194 11.18 -18.33 7.86
N TRP A 195 10.89 -19.56 7.47
CA TRP A 195 11.27 -20.77 8.22
C TRP A 195 12.76 -20.86 8.57
N PRO A 196 13.73 -20.62 7.66
CA PRO A 196 15.14 -20.57 8.01
C PRO A 196 15.49 -19.60 9.15
N PHE A 197 14.80 -18.46 9.25
CA PHE A 197 15.06 -17.44 10.28
C PHE A 197 14.61 -17.87 11.68
N PHE A 198 13.68 -18.81 11.78
CA PHE A 198 13.18 -19.35 13.05
C PHE A 198 13.77 -20.72 13.39
N GLY A 199 14.80 -21.14 12.65
CA GLY A 199 15.39 -22.47 12.73
C GLY A 199 14.60 -23.48 11.91
N LEU A 200 15.29 -24.20 11.03
CA LEU A 200 14.74 -25.20 10.08
C LEU A 200 14.20 -26.47 10.78
N ASN A 201 13.30 -26.29 11.75
CA ASN A 201 12.62 -27.32 12.52
C ASN A 201 11.11 -27.08 12.52
N ILE A 202 10.34 -28.04 13.03
CA ILE A 202 8.86 -27.97 13.02
C ILE A 202 8.34 -26.75 13.82
N GLY A 203 8.98 -26.41 14.94
CA GLY A 203 8.62 -25.24 15.74
C GLY A 203 8.84 -23.92 14.99
N GLY A 204 9.97 -23.79 14.28
CA GLY A 204 10.27 -22.65 13.44
C GLY A 204 9.30 -22.51 12.26
N LEU A 205 8.88 -23.64 11.66
CA LEU A 205 7.85 -23.66 10.63
C LEU A 205 6.48 -23.21 11.19
N ALA A 206 6.12 -23.70 12.38
CA ALA A 206 4.88 -23.29 13.05
C ALA A 206 4.88 -21.79 13.36
N LEU A 207 6.00 -21.23 13.85
CA LEU A 207 6.14 -19.80 14.11
C LEU A 207 6.06 -18.97 12.81
N ALA A 208 6.70 -19.42 11.72
CA ALA A 208 6.60 -18.77 10.41
C ALA A 208 5.16 -18.74 9.88
N ALA A 209 4.44 -19.86 10.01
CA ALA A 209 3.05 -19.99 9.61
C ALA A 209 2.12 -19.11 10.47
N ILE A 210 2.34 -19.08 11.80
CA ILE A 210 1.63 -18.21 12.74
C ILE A 210 1.83 -16.74 12.36
N LEU A 211 3.08 -16.30 12.16
CA LEU A 211 3.37 -14.91 11.81
C LEU A 211 2.75 -14.51 10.46
N THR A 212 2.84 -15.40 9.46
CA THR A 212 2.20 -15.19 8.16
C THR A 212 0.68 -15.05 8.29
N SER A 213 0.06 -15.87 9.15
CA SER A 213 -1.37 -15.82 9.43
C SER A 213 -1.78 -14.53 10.16
N VAL A 214 -0.95 -14.06 11.09
CA VAL A 214 -1.15 -12.78 11.80
C VAL A 214 -1.11 -11.60 10.83
N VAL A 215 -0.13 -11.56 9.92
CA VAL A 215 -0.06 -10.54 8.86
C VAL A 215 -1.33 -10.60 8.01
N ALA A 216 -1.76 -11.80 7.61
CA ALA A 216 -2.98 -11.93 6.81
C ALA A 216 -4.24 -11.46 7.56
N LEU A 217 -4.37 -11.76 8.85
CA LEU A 217 -5.47 -11.28 9.68
C LEU A 217 -5.49 -9.76 9.84
N HIS A 218 -4.32 -9.13 9.96
CA HIS A 218 -4.19 -7.69 10.01
C HIS A 218 -4.69 -7.04 8.71
N GLU A 219 -4.20 -7.50 7.57
CA GLU A 219 -4.61 -6.98 6.26
C GLU A 219 -6.08 -7.27 5.95
N LEU A 220 -6.61 -8.39 6.44
CA LEU A 220 -8.04 -8.70 6.39
C LEU A 220 -8.86 -7.65 7.15
N GLY A 221 -8.33 -7.14 8.27
CA GLY A 221 -8.91 -6.03 9.02
C GLY A 221 -9.05 -4.75 8.19
N HIS A 222 -7.99 -4.35 7.48
CA HIS A 222 -8.07 -3.24 6.53
C HIS A 222 -9.06 -3.51 5.40
N MET A 223 -9.05 -4.70 4.81
CA MET A 223 -9.98 -5.08 3.74
C MET A 223 -11.44 -5.02 4.21
N ALA A 224 -11.73 -5.54 5.41
CA ALA A 224 -13.05 -5.48 6.02
C ALA A 224 -13.48 -4.02 6.21
N ALA A 225 -12.59 -3.17 6.75
CA ALA A 225 -12.87 -1.76 6.93
C ALA A 225 -13.15 -1.03 5.60
N PHE A 226 -12.36 -1.29 4.56
CA PHE A 226 -12.61 -0.77 3.22
C PHE A 226 -14.00 -1.16 2.71
N ARG A 227 -14.42 -2.41 2.90
CA ARG A 227 -15.76 -2.86 2.48
C ARG A 227 -16.86 -2.18 3.28
N LEU A 228 -16.68 -2.03 4.60
CA LEU A 228 -17.62 -1.34 5.48
C LEU A 228 -17.75 0.16 5.14
N THR A 229 -16.69 0.79 4.62
CA THR A 229 -16.69 2.20 4.17
C THR A 229 -17.10 2.36 2.70
N GLY A 230 -17.60 1.29 2.07
CA GLY A 230 -18.21 1.34 0.74
C GLY A 230 -17.24 1.14 -0.44
N HIS A 231 -16.01 0.67 -0.20
CA HIS A 231 -15.08 0.34 -1.29
C HIS A 231 -15.48 -1.00 -1.92
N ARG A 232 -16.22 -0.93 -3.04
CA ARG A 232 -16.74 -2.11 -3.76
C ARG A 232 -15.65 -3.05 -4.30
N ARG A 233 -14.48 -2.50 -4.63
CA ARG A 233 -13.34 -3.22 -5.25
C ARG A 233 -12.14 -3.36 -4.29
N ALA A 234 -12.40 -3.40 -2.98
CA ALA A 234 -11.35 -3.62 -1.98
C ALA A 234 -10.72 -5.01 -2.17
N ARG A 235 -9.39 -5.05 -2.21
CA ARG A 235 -8.61 -6.27 -2.42
C ARG A 235 -7.37 -6.28 -1.54
N MET A 236 -6.89 -7.47 -1.23
CA MET A 236 -5.66 -7.69 -0.51
C MET A 236 -4.68 -8.42 -1.43
N ILE A 237 -3.43 -7.97 -1.43
CA ILE A 237 -2.34 -8.60 -2.19
C ILE A 237 -1.22 -8.93 -1.21
N PHE A 238 -0.94 -10.21 -1.05
CA PHE A 238 0.19 -10.77 -0.34
C PHE A 238 1.42 -10.75 -1.23
N ILE A 239 2.48 -10.10 -0.76
CA ILE A 239 3.76 -10.00 -1.44
C ILE A 239 4.79 -10.77 -0.60
N PRO A 240 5.48 -11.76 -1.19
CA PRO A 240 6.50 -12.49 -0.45
C PRO A 240 7.53 -11.58 0.21
N LEU A 241 7.89 -11.88 1.46
CA LEU A 241 8.79 -11.12 2.34
C LEU A 241 8.31 -9.73 2.79
N LEU A 242 7.59 -9.00 1.94
CA LEU A 242 7.11 -7.65 2.22
C LEU A 242 5.85 -7.65 3.10
N GLY A 243 5.09 -8.75 3.11
CA GLY A 243 3.82 -8.86 3.83
C GLY A 243 2.62 -8.67 2.90
N GLY A 244 1.44 -8.43 3.47
CA GLY A 244 0.26 -8.10 2.66
C GLY A 244 0.07 -6.59 2.52
N ILE A 245 -0.66 -6.20 1.48
CA ILE A 245 -1.11 -4.83 1.26
C ILE A 245 -2.60 -4.88 0.93
N ALA A 246 -3.43 -4.29 1.78
CA ALA A 246 -4.82 -3.99 1.48
C ALA A 246 -4.95 -2.71 0.64
N ILE A 247 -5.69 -2.80 -0.46
CA ILE A 247 -5.91 -1.72 -1.41
C ILE A 247 -7.41 -1.45 -1.54
N GLY A 248 -7.80 -0.23 -1.18
CA GLY A 248 -9.16 0.27 -1.40
C GLY A 248 -9.49 0.44 -2.89
N GLY A 249 -10.79 0.34 -3.22
CA GLY A 249 -11.28 0.53 -4.60
C GLY A 249 -11.28 1.98 -5.09
N ARG A 250 -11.24 2.95 -4.15
CA ARG A 250 -11.23 4.40 -4.39
C ARG A 250 -10.33 5.09 -3.35
N PRO A 251 -9.90 6.35 -3.58
CA PRO A 251 -9.30 7.19 -2.55
C PRO A 251 -10.23 7.41 -1.36
N TYR A 252 -9.64 7.74 -0.20
CA TYR A 252 -10.39 7.95 1.04
C TYR A 252 -11.31 9.17 0.97
N ASP A 253 -12.51 9.06 1.57
CA ASP A 253 -13.50 10.15 1.57
C ASP A 253 -13.45 11.06 2.80
N SER A 254 -12.99 10.58 3.95
CA SER A 254 -13.00 11.39 5.17
C SER A 254 -11.82 11.07 6.07
N ARG A 255 -11.51 12.00 6.97
CA ARG A 255 -10.51 11.75 8.02
C ARG A 255 -10.92 10.58 8.92
N PHE A 256 -12.22 10.43 9.16
CA PHE A 256 -12.76 9.26 9.86
C PHE A 256 -12.45 7.96 9.12
N GLU A 257 -12.70 7.91 7.80
CA GLU A 257 -12.46 6.72 6.98
C GLU A 257 -10.99 6.30 7.02
N VAL A 258 -10.06 7.25 6.92
CA VAL A 258 -8.62 6.99 7.06
C VAL A 258 -8.29 6.43 8.44
N ALA A 259 -8.80 7.04 9.51
CA ALA A 259 -8.55 6.60 10.88
C ALA A 259 -9.13 5.20 11.14
N PHE A 260 -10.35 4.96 10.70
CA PHE A 260 -11.05 3.70 10.88
C PHE A 260 -10.35 2.57 10.13
N VAL A 261 -10.04 2.77 8.85
CA VAL A 261 -9.35 1.75 8.03
C VAL A 261 -7.97 1.43 8.61
N ALA A 262 -7.17 2.45 8.96
CA ALA A 262 -5.87 2.25 9.59
C ALA A 262 -6.00 1.49 10.92
N LEU A 263 -6.92 1.89 11.80
CA LEU A 263 -7.09 1.24 13.09
C LEU A 263 -7.55 -0.21 12.96
N MET A 264 -8.39 -0.53 11.97
CA MET A 264 -8.98 -1.86 11.82
C MET A 264 -7.98 -2.96 11.45
N GLY A 265 -6.78 -2.64 10.97
CA GLY A 265 -5.72 -3.65 10.82
C GLY A 265 -5.40 -4.31 12.17
N ALA A 266 -5.09 -3.48 13.17
CA ALA A 266 -4.92 -3.91 14.56
C ALA A 266 -6.23 -4.23 15.28
N GLY A 267 -7.31 -3.50 14.97
CA GLY A 267 -8.60 -3.64 15.64
C GLY A 267 -9.28 -4.96 15.36
N PHE A 268 -9.19 -5.48 14.13
CA PHE A 268 -9.82 -6.75 13.76
C PHE A 268 -9.25 -7.93 14.55
N SER A 269 -7.92 -8.00 14.66
CA SER A 269 -7.23 -9.02 15.43
C SER A 269 -7.36 -8.82 16.95
N ALA A 270 -7.62 -7.60 17.43
CA ALA A 270 -7.86 -7.34 18.86
C ALA A 270 -9.05 -8.14 19.40
N PHE A 271 -10.12 -8.32 18.62
CA PHE A 271 -11.26 -9.15 19.04
C PHE A 271 -10.89 -10.63 19.21
N LEU A 272 -9.86 -11.11 18.51
CA LEU A 272 -9.41 -12.49 18.57
C LEU A 272 -8.51 -12.76 19.79
N VAL A 273 -7.76 -11.76 20.26
CA VAL A 273 -6.76 -11.94 21.33
C VAL A 273 -7.38 -12.50 22.62
N PRO A 274 -8.47 -11.95 23.20
CA PRO A 274 -9.09 -12.51 24.41
C PRO A 274 -9.59 -13.94 24.21
N VAL A 275 -10.09 -14.26 23.01
CA VAL A 275 -10.56 -15.62 22.66
C VAL A 275 -9.39 -16.61 22.66
N LEU A 276 -8.25 -16.23 22.07
CA LEU A 276 -7.05 -17.07 22.05
C LEU A 276 -6.48 -17.30 23.46
N ILE A 277 -6.51 -16.26 24.31
CA ILE A 277 -6.09 -16.36 25.72
C ILE A 277 -6.97 -17.37 26.46
N ALA A 278 -8.30 -17.23 26.35
CA ALA A 278 -9.24 -18.15 26.99
C ALA A 278 -9.08 -19.58 26.47
N ALA A 279 -8.98 -19.77 25.14
CA ALA A 279 -8.80 -21.07 24.52
C ALA A 279 -7.48 -21.74 24.94
N SER A 280 -6.40 -20.96 25.05
CA SER A 280 -5.11 -21.45 25.55
C SER A 280 -5.20 -21.92 27.00
N GLY A 281 -5.91 -21.18 27.85
CA GLY A 281 -6.12 -21.55 29.26
C GLY A 281 -6.90 -22.86 29.38
N LEU A 282 -7.98 -23.01 28.62
CA LEU A 282 -8.79 -24.22 28.58
C LEU A 282 -7.98 -25.44 28.09
N ALA A 283 -7.28 -25.31 26.97
CA ALA A 283 -6.42 -26.36 26.45
C ALA A 283 -5.33 -26.77 27.46
N GLY A 284 -4.78 -25.80 28.19
CA GLY A 284 -3.82 -26.06 29.27
C GLY A 284 -4.44 -26.86 30.42
N SER A 285 -5.64 -26.49 30.87
CA SER A 285 -6.34 -27.19 31.95
C SER A 285 -6.76 -28.63 31.59
N GLU A 286 -7.03 -28.89 30.31
CA GLU A 286 -7.39 -30.23 29.81
C GLU A 286 -6.15 -31.11 29.50
N GLY A 287 -4.93 -30.59 29.72
CA GLY A 287 -3.68 -31.31 29.50
C GLY A 287 -3.15 -31.25 28.07
N HIS A 288 -3.79 -30.50 27.17
CA HIS A 288 -3.35 -30.27 25.79
C HIS A 288 -2.23 -29.21 25.68
N ARG A 289 -1.07 -29.51 26.28
CA ARG A 289 0.06 -28.56 26.41
C ARG A 289 0.53 -27.94 25.09
N LEU A 290 0.61 -28.74 24.01
CA LEU A 290 1.04 -28.24 22.71
C LEU A 290 0.03 -27.25 22.12
N ALA A 291 -1.27 -27.57 22.20
CA ALA A 291 -2.32 -26.67 21.72
C ALA A 291 -2.35 -25.36 22.50
N ALA A 292 -2.21 -25.44 23.83
CA ALA A 292 -2.07 -24.25 24.68
C ALA A 292 -0.87 -23.38 24.25
N ALA A 293 0.31 -23.97 24.08
CA ALA A 293 1.50 -23.24 23.64
C ALA A 293 1.33 -22.58 22.25
N LEU A 294 0.72 -23.28 21.29
CA LEU A 294 0.45 -22.72 19.95
C LEU A 294 -0.55 -21.56 19.99
N LEU A 295 -1.62 -21.68 20.79
CA LEU A 295 -2.61 -20.60 20.97
C LEU A 295 -2.00 -19.39 21.68
N ALA A 296 -1.18 -19.63 22.71
CA ALA A 296 -0.44 -18.56 23.38
C ALA A 296 0.56 -17.88 22.44
N THR A 297 1.27 -18.64 21.61
CA THR A 297 2.18 -18.11 20.59
C THR A 297 1.43 -17.27 19.56
N LEU A 298 0.28 -17.74 19.08
CA LEU A 298 -0.57 -16.99 18.16
C LEU A 298 -1.07 -15.67 18.77
N ALA A 299 -1.53 -15.70 20.03
CA ALA A 299 -1.96 -14.49 20.75
C ALA A 299 -0.80 -13.49 20.93
N GLY A 300 0.38 -13.99 21.30
CA GLY A 300 1.59 -13.19 21.47
C GLY A 300 2.07 -12.57 20.16
N CYS A 301 2.15 -13.35 19.08
CA CYS A 301 2.51 -12.85 17.74
C CYS A 301 1.49 -11.84 17.21
N ALA A 302 0.19 -12.12 17.36
CA ALA A 302 -0.86 -11.17 17.01
C ALA A 302 -0.70 -9.87 17.78
N SER A 303 -0.50 -9.94 19.09
CA SER A 303 -0.34 -8.78 19.94
C SER A 303 0.90 -7.96 19.58
N LEU A 304 2.06 -8.61 19.46
CA LEU A 304 3.33 -7.96 19.14
C LEU A 304 3.30 -7.28 17.75
N PHE A 305 2.80 -7.98 16.73
CA PHE A 305 2.71 -7.43 15.38
C PHE A 305 1.78 -6.22 15.31
N ASN A 306 0.62 -6.27 15.97
CA ASN A 306 -0.33 -5.17 15.93
C ASN A 306 0.11 -3.97 16.79
N ILE A 307 0.76 -4.21 17.93
CA ILE A 307 1.43 -3.16 18.71
C ILE A 307 2.50 -2.46 17.87
N ALA A 308 3.30 -3.22 17.14
CA ALA A 308 4.33 -2.65 16.26
C ALA A 308 3.71 -1.76 15.17
N ASN A 309 2.56 -2.12 14.61
CA ASN A 309 1.84 -1.28 13.64
C ASN A 309 1.14 -0.06 14.26
N LEU A 310 0.90 -0.06 15.57
CA LEU A 310 0.40 1.11 16.30
C LEU A 310 1.48 2.13 16.69
N VAL A 311 2.74 1.87 16.37
CA VAL A 311 3.81 2.87 16.58
C VAL A 311 3.46 4.16 15.82
N PRO A 312 3.62 5.35 16.43
CA PRO A 312 3.24 6.63 15.85
C PRO A 312 4.21 7.13 14.76
N VAL A 313 4.47 6.27 13.77
CA VAL A 313 5.28 6.56 12.57
C VAL A 313 4.36 6.90 11.41
N TRP A 314 4.77 7.83 10.53
CA TRP A 314 3.92 8.34 9.45
C TRP A 314 3.21 7.25 8.61
N LYS A 315 3.92 6.19 8.21
CA LYS A 315 3.38 5.11 7.38
C LYS A 315 2.62 4.04 8.16
N PHE A 316 2.83 3.97 9.47
CA PHE A 316 2.25 2.95 10.34
C PHE A 316 0.84 3.36 10.77
N ASP A 317 -0.01 2.40 11.07
CA ASP A 317 -1.42 2.63 11.37
C ASP A 317 -1.62 3.58 12.54
N GLY A 318 -0.87 3.41 13.63
CA GLY A 318 -0.97 4.30 14.79
C GLY A 318 -0.71 5.76 14.42
N GLY A 319 0.31 6.01 13.60
CA GLY A 319 0.58 7.35 13.08
C GLY A 319 -0.50 7.84 12.11
N GLN A 320 -1.06 6.96 11.28
CA GLN A 320 -2.18 7.31 10.40
C GLN A 320 -3.41 7.74 11.19
N VAL A 321 -3.79 7.00 12.23
CA VAL A 321 -4.91 7.30 13.14
C VAL A 321 -4.68 8.63 13.85
N LEU A 322 -3.52 8.82 14.50
CA LEU A 322 -3.23 10.03 15.27
C LEU A 322 -3.36 11.31 14.42
N ARG A 323 -2.90 11.29 13.17
CA ARG A 323 -3.00 12.45 12.26
C ARG A 323 -4.44 12.86 11.96
N GLN A 324 -5.38 11.93 12.00
CA GLN A 324 -6.78 12.22 11.71
C GLN A 324 -7.52 12.72 12.93
N ILE A 325 -7.19 12.20 14.12
CA ILE A 325 -7.88 12.54 15.36
C ILE A 325 -7.28 13.77 16.06
N CYS A 326 -5.98 14.05 15.89
CA CYS A 326 -5.34 15.19 16.53
C CYS A 326 -5.65 16.50 15.76
N PRO A 327 -6.13 17.56 16.43
CA PRO A 327 -6.59 18.79 15.78
C PRO A 327 -5.45 19.66 15.21
N GLY A 328 -4.21 19.48 15.68
CA GLY A 328 -3.08 20.27 15.22
C GLY A 328 -1.72 19.67 15.59
N PRO A 329 -0.61 20.30 15.14
CA PRO A 329 0.74 19.73 15.25
C PRO A 329 1.18 19.48 16.70
N ALA A 330 0.86 20.38 17.63
CA ALA A 330 1.23 20.23 19.04
C ALA A 330 0.51 19.04 19.70
N ALA A 331 -0.80 18.91 19.46
CA ALA A 331 -1.59 17.78 19.96
C ALA A 331 -1.13 16.45 19.34
N LEU A 332 -0.79 16.46 18.05
CA LEU A 332 -0.22 15.29 17.36
C LEU A 332 1.14 14.89 17.95
N ALA A 333 2.03 15.86 18.18
CA ALA A 333 3.34 15.61 18.77
C ALA A 333 3.21 15.03 20.19
N LEU A 334 2.34 15.62 21.02
CA LEU A 334 2.09 15.12 22.37
C LEU A 334 1.47 13.72 22.35
N ALA A 335 0.44 13.47 21.55
CA ALA A 335 -0.18 12.15 21.45
C ALA A 335 0.79 11.09 20.92
N SER A 336 1.62 11.44 19.93
CA SER A 336 2.66 10.56 19.39
C SER A 336 3.72 10.25 20.45
N PHE A 337 4.17 11.26 21.19
CA PHE A 337 5.11 11.07 22.28
C PHE A 337 4.55 10.12 23.35
N LEU A 338 3.32 10.38 23.82
CA LEU A 338 2.67 9.54 24.84
C LEU A 338 2.46 8.09 24.37
N LEU A 339 2.01 7.90 23.13
CA LEU A 339 1.83 6.56 22.57
C LEU A 339 3.17 5.83 22.43
N LEU A 340 4.22 6.50 21.94
CA LEU A 340 5.56 5.92 21.86
C LEU A 340 6.11 5.58 23.25
N SER A 341 5.95 6.47 24.23
CA SER A 341 6.36 6.19 25.61
C SER A 341 5.63 4.99 26.20
N ALA A 342 4.32 4.86 25.95
CA ALA A 342 3.53 3.70 26.38
C ALA A 342 4.01 2.41 25.71
N LEU A 343 4.32 2.44 24.41
CA LEU A 343 4.91 1.31 23.66
C LEU A 343 6.26 0.87 24.25
N LEU A 344 7.14 1.83 24.57
CA LEU A 344 8.45 1.53 25.16
C LEU A 344 8.32 0.97 26.58
N ALA A 345 7.43 1.55 27.40
CA ALA A 345 7.16 1.05 28.75
C ALA A 345 6.58 -0.37 28.73
N LEU A 346 5.67 -0.64 27.78
CA LEU A 346 5.11 -1.97 27.55
C LEU A 346 6.18 -2.97 27.10
N GLY A 347 7.06 -2.58 26.18
CA GLY A 347 8.20 -3.40 25.76
C GLY A 347 9.15 -3.72 26.92
N TRP A 348 9.43 -2.74 27.78
CA TRP A 348 10.24 -2.97 28.98
C TRP A 348 9.58 -3.97 29.93
N ARG A 349 8.27 -3.85 30.14
CA ARG A 349 7.48 -4.80 30.94
C ARG A 349 7.42 -6.21 30.34
N ALA A 350 7.51 -6.33 29.02
CA ALA A 350 7.61 -7.61 28.32
C ALA A 350 9.03 -8.22 28.32
N GLY A 351 10.00 -7.58 29.00
CA GLY A 351 11.36 -8.11 29.17
C GLY A 351 12.37 -7.67 28.10
N PHE A 352 12.03 -6.74 27.21
CA PHE A 352 13.01 -6.18 26.28
C PHE A 352 14.04 -5.30 27.00
N SER A 353 15.30 -5.36 26.56
CA SER A 353 16.37 -4.59 27.19
C SER A 353 16.20 -3.07 26.95
N PRO A 354 16.60 -2.22 27.92
CA PRO A 354 16.51 -0.76 27.74
C PRO A 354 17.28 -0.25 26.51
N SER A 355 18.44 -0.84 26.20
CA SER A 355 19.23 -0.48 25.03
C SER A 355 18.52 -0.79 23.71
N PHE A 356 17.87 -1.95 23.61
CA PHE A 356 17.06 -2.31 22.44
C PHE A 356 15.89 -1.32 22.25
N LEU A 357 15.18 -1.00 23.33
CA LEU A 357 14.03 -0.10 23.29
C LEU A 357 14.43 1.33 22.89
N LEU A 358 15.55 1.84 23.40
CA LEU A 358 16.07 3.15 23.01
C LEU A 358 16.46 3.19 21.53
N ILE A 359 17.14 2.16 21.03
CA ILE A 359 17.49 2.05 19.59
C ILE A 359 16.22 1.99 18.74
N ALA A 360 15.25 1.14 19.11
CA ALA A 360 13.98 1.02 18.39
C ALA A 360 13.22 2.35 18.36
N GLY A 361 13.10 3.03 19.50
CA GLY A 361 12.47 4.35 19.60
C GLY A 361 13.16 5.41 18.74
N ALA A 362 14.49 5.43 18.70
CA ALA A 362 15.25 6.32 17.83
C ALA A 362 15.02 6.02 16.34
N VAL A 363 15.06 4.74 15.95
CA VAL A 363 14.81 4.30 14.57
C VAL A 363 13.40 4.70 14.12
N PHE A 364 12.38 4.45 14.94
CA PHE A 364 11.00 4.84 14.62
C PHE A 364 10.86 6.36 14.50
N SER A 365 11.50 7.13 15.39
CA SER A 365 11.47 8.60 15.32
C SER A 365 12.10 9.12 14.02
N ILE A 366 13.27 8.59 13.63
CA ILE A 366 13.93 8.93 12.37
C ILE A 366 13.08 8.52 11.16
N LEU A 367 12.52 7.31 11.18
CA LEU A 367 11.66 6.82 10.11
C LEU A 367 10.43 7.71 9.93
N SER A 368 9.83 8.18 11.03
CA SER A 368 8.69 9.11 11.00
C SER A 368 9.06 10.42 10.28
N LEU A 369 10.25 10.97 10.56
CA LEU A 369 10.75 12.19 9.91
C LEU A 369 11.05 11.98 8.43
N ILE A 370 11.74 10.89 8.05
CA ILE A 370 12.08 10.59 6.66
C ILE A 370 10.81 10.40 5.82
N THR A 371 9.80 9.74 6.37
CA THR A 371 8.58 9.40 5.61
C THR A 371 7.53 10.52 5.61
N MET A 372 7.75 11.59 6.36
CA MET A 372 6.87 12.76 6.41
C MET A 372 6.73 13.41 5.02
N GLY A 373 5.51 13.73 4.61
CA GLY A 373 5.26 14.40 3.33
C GLY A 373 5.44 13.51 2.08
N SER A 374 5.64 12.20 2.24
CA SER A 374 5.66 11.23 1.12
C SER A 374 4.27 10.90 0.55
N GLY A 375 3.23 11.61 0.98
CA GLY A 375 1.85 11.42 0.51
C GLY A 375 1.59 12.20 -0.78
N VAL A 376 0.72 11.67 -1.63
CA VAL A 376 0.20 12.40 -2.79
C VAL A 376 -0.91 13.34 -2.34
N LYS A 377 -0.88 14.60 -2.82
CA LYS A 377 -1.89 15.60 -2.48
C LYS A 377 -3.18 15.34 -3.27
N PRO A 378 -4.32 15.07 -2.61
CA PRO A 378 -5.60 14.93 -3.29
C PRO A 378 -6.10 16.30 -3.79
N ARG A 379 -6.99 16.31 -4.79
CA ARG A 379 -7.60 17.55 -5.33
C ARG A 379 -8.32 18.36 -4.27
N HIS A 380 -9.03 17.67 -3.39
CA HIS A 380 -9.83 18.27 -2.33
C HIS A 380 -9.43 17.71 -0.96
N GLU A 381 -9.45 18.55 0.06
CA GLU A 381 -9.20 18.12 1.44
C GLU A 381 -10.23 17.08 1.89
N LEU A 382 -9.78 16.12 2.71
CA LEU A 382 -10.65 15.10 3.29
C LEU A 382 -11.72 15.74 4.16
N LYS A 383 -12.93 15.15 4.15
CA LYS A 383 -14.03 15.59 5.02
C LYS A 383 -13.55 15.56 6.48
N PRO A 384 -13.80 16.64 7.25
CA PRO A 384 -13.35 16.71 8.63
C PRO A 384 -13.98 15.61 9.46
N ILE A 385 -13.26 15.13 10.47
CA ILE A 385 -13.79 14.18 11.44
C ILE A 385 -14.70 14.91 12.44
N LYS A 386 -15.89 14.36 12.70
CA LYS A 386 -16.80 14.93 13.70
C LYS A 386 -16.25 14.71 15.10
N THR A 387 -16.64 15.55 16.06
CA THR A 387 -16.15 15.47 17.45
C THR A 387 -16.41 14.10 18.08
N PHE A 388 -17.60 13.54 17.89
CA PHE A 388 -17.94 12.21 18.41
C PHE A 388 -17.07 11.13 17.78
N ASP A 389 -16.99 11.08 16.45
CA ASP A 389 -16.18 10.11 15.71
C ASP A 389 -14.70 10.18 16.12
N ARG A 390 -14.18 11.39 16.36
CA ARG A 390 -12.82 11.60 16.87
C ARG A 390 -12.62 10.99 18.26
N LEU A 391 -13.55 11.22 19.19
CA LEU A 391 -13.49 10.64 20.53
C LEU A 391 -13.64 9.11 20.49
N ALA A 392 -14.53 8.59 19.65
CA ALA A 392 -14.71 7.17 19.43
C ALA A 392 -13.43 6.51 18.87
N MET A 393 -12.77 7.13 17.89
CA MET A 393 -11.50 6.63 17.35
C MET A 393 -10.35 6.73 18.35
N ALA A 394 -10.30 7.77 19.17
CA ALA A 394 -9.32 7.86 20.26
C ALA A 394 -9.54 6.74 21.29
N GLY A 395 -10.78 6.51 21.72
CA GLY A 395 -11.14 5.43 22.63
C GLY A 395 -10.85 4.05 22.05
N ALA A 396 -11.17 3.84 20.77
CA ALA A 396 -10.88 2.59 20.07
C ALA A 396 -9.36 2.35 19.94
N LEU A 397 -8.55 3.38 19.64
CA LEU A 397 -7.10 3.27 19.63
C LEU A 397 -6.55 2.81 20.99
N LEU A 398 -7.03 3.43 22.08
CA LEU A 398 -6.63 3.04 23.44
C LEU A 398 -7.06 1.62 23.79
N ALA A 399 -8.28 1.22 23.41
CA ALA A 399 -8.78 -0.14 23.65
C ALA A 399 -7.96 -1.19 22.88
N VAL A 400 -7.71 -0.96 21.59
CA VAL A 400 -6.90 -1.86 20.75
C VAL A 400 -5.47 -1.96 21.30
N PHE A 401 -4.88 -0.82 21.69
CA PHE A 401 -3.56 -0.80 22.34
C PHE A 401 -3.57 -1.60 23.65
N ALA A 402 -4.58 -1.43 24.51
CA ALA A 402 -4.67 -2.13 25.79
C ALA A 402 -4.88 -3.64 25.61
N ILE A 403 -5.73 -4.08 24.68
CA ILE A 403 -6.00 -5.50 24.42
C ILE A 403 -4.73 -6.21 23.94
N HIS A 404 -4.05 -5.66 22.93
CA HIS A 404 -2.80 -6.24 22.46
C HIS A 404 -1.69 -6.11 23.50
N GLY A 405 -1.66 -5.00 24.26
CA GLY A 405 -0.70 -4.82 25.36
C GLY A 405 -0.82 -5.90 26.41
N TYR A 406 -2.04 -6.18 26.85
CA TYR A 406 -2.34 -7.28 27.75
C TYR A 406 -1.98 -8.64 27.13
N GLY A 407 -2.38 -8.88 25.87
CA GLY A 407 -2.10 -10.13 25.18
C GLY A 407 -0.60 -10.42 25.05
N MET A 408 0.21 -9.41 24.79
CA MET A 408 1.67 -9.53 24.73
C MET A 408 2.27 -9.87 26.10
N LEU A 409 1.87 -9.14 27.16
CA LEU A 409 2.37 -9.41 28.52
C LEU A 409 1.94 -10.80 29.02
N TRP A 410 0.69 -11.18 28.76
CA TRP A 410 0.18 -12.49 29.10
C TRP A 410 0.94 -13.59 28.35
N ALA A 411 1.12 -13.47 27.03
CA ALA A 411 1.83 -14.48 26.24
C ALA A 411 3.30 -14.58 26.67
N SER A 412 3.95 -13.45 26.98
CA SER A 412 5.31 -13.45 27.53
C SER A 412 5.40 -14.22 28.84
N ALA A 413 4.40 -14.10 29.72
CA ALA A 413 4.37 -14.82 31.00
C ALA A 413 4.04 -16.32 30.87
N GLN A 414 3.45 -16.74 29.75
CA GLN A 414 3.12 -18.16 29.49
C GLN A 414 4.21 -18.91 28.71
N LEU A 415 4.99 -18.19 27.90
CA LEU A 415 5.97 -18.78 26.98
C LEU A 415 7.42 -18.65 27.45
N MET A 416 7.69 -17.80 28.45
CA MET A 416 8.94 -17.75 29.21
C MET A 416 8.82 -18.62 30.45
#